data_AF-A0A924GB18-F1
#
_entry.id   AF-A0A924GB18-F1
#
_cell.length_a   1.000
_cell.length_b   1.000
_cell.length_c   1.000
_cell.angle_alpha   90.00
_cell.angle_beta   90.00
_cell.angle_gamma   90.00
#
_symmetry.space_group_name_H-M   'P 1'
#
loop_
_entity.id
_entity.type
_entity.pdbx_description
1 polymer ?
#
loop_
_entity_poly.entity_id
_entity_poly.type
_entity_poly.pdbx_seq_one_letter_code
_entity_poly.pdbx_strand_id
1 'polypeptide(L)'
;WAARLDGELFQIGECFTPIDEIEQPAHRASVVHAGMSGRVIAEQLSAAWIWGAMPTAPAHHQLCVAMDARVGHEVPRSVTVREVVIDLHEVALVGGLRVTTPLRTVIDLARFSSTFTDLERHTVASLMQRFELGLDDCVVELNIRRNLPGKRRAIARLSRC
;
A
#
# COMPACT_ATOMS: atom_id res chain seq x y z
N TRP A 1 19.36 -29.01 8.80
CA TRP A 1 18.47 -28.97 9.97
C TRP A 1 18.42 -27.55 10.47
N ALA A 2 17.21 -26.98 10.46
CA ALA A 2 16.74 -25.73 11.06
C ALA A 2 17.45 -24.41 10.66
N ALA A 3 16.89 -23.72 9.65
CA ALA A 3 16.87 -22.26 9.67
C ALA A 3 15.59 -21.84 10.40
N ARG A 4 15.74 -21.45 11.67
CA ARG A 4 14.66 -20.93 12.51
C ARG A 4 14.51 -19.45 12.19
N LEU A 5 13.51 -19.11 11.37
CA LEU A 5 13.11 -17.72 11.15
C LEU A 5 12.13 -17.35 12.28
N ASP A 6 12.66 -16.71 13.32
CA ASP A 6 11.87 -16.02 14.33
C ASP A 6 11.26 -14.77 13.69
N GLY A 7 10.20 -14.95 12.91
CA GLY A 7 9.34 -13.86 12.45
C GLY A 7 8.39 -13.47 13.58
N GLU A 8 8.78 -12.51 14.40
CA GLU A 8 7.86 -11.92 15.39
C GLU A 8 6.74 -11.18 14.65
N LEU A 9 5.61 -11.87 14.50
CA LEU A 9 4.37 -11.31 13.97
C LEU A 9 3.71 -10.48 15.07
N PHE A 10 3.78 -9.15 14.95
CA PHE A 10 2.92 -8.26 15.73
C PHE A 10 1.63 -8.00 14.96
N GLN A 11 0.51 -8.43 15.54
CA GLN A 11 -0.83 -8.22 15.03
C GLN A 11 -1.25 -6.75 15.24
N ILE A 12 -1.53 -6.02 14.16
CA ILE A 12 -2.25 -4.74 14.20
C ILE A 12 -3.33 -4.78 13.10
N GLY A 13 -4.60 -4.83 13.52
CA GLY A 13 -5.77 -4.73 12.64
C GLY A 13 -6.36 -6.08 12.23
N GLU A 14 -7.68 -6.22 12.38
CA GLU A 14 -8.44 -7.45 12.14
C GLU A 14 -8.59 -7.75 10.64
N CYS A 15 -7.58 -8.34 10.00
CA CYS A 15 -7.76 -9.11 8.76
C CYS A 15 -6.66 -10.16 8.65
N PHE A 16 -7.07 -11.43 8.51
CA PHE A 16 -6.19 -12.59 8.34
C PHE A 16 -6.08 -12.94 6.85
N THR A 17 -4.90 -13.37 6.39
CA THR A 17 -4.70 -13.97 5.06
C THR A 17 -3.93 -15.30 5.18
N PRO A 18 -4.08 -16.25 4.24
CA PRO A 18 -3.45 -17.58 4.31
C PRO A 18 -1.91 -17.52 4.22
N ILE A 19 -1.24 -18.43 4.93
CA ILE A 19 0.23 -18.51 5.10
C ILE A 19 1.01 -18.58 3.77
N ASP A 20 0.48 -19.27 2.77
CA ASP A 20 1.20 -19.56 1.52
C ASP A 20 1.34 -18.33 0.62
N GLU A 21 0.47 -17.33 0.84
CA GLU A 21 0.45 -16.08 0.10
C GLU A 21 1.39 -15.02 0.69
N ILE A 22 1.87 -15.24 1.91
CA ILE A 22 2.69 -14.29 2.69
C ILE A 22 4.15 -14.25 2.20
N GLU A 23 4.66 -15.34 1.62
CA GLU A 23 6.05 -15.40 1.17
C GLU A 23 6.33 -14.44 0.01
N GLN A 24 5.39 -14.26 -0.93
CA GLN A 24 5.62 -13.39 -2.08
C GLN A 24 5.65 -11.89 -1.74
N PRO A 25 4.71 -11.35 -0.95
CA PRO A 25 4.77 -9.97 -0.47
C PRO A 25 6.02 -9.68 0.36
N ALA A 26 6.44 -10.60 1.24
CA ALA A 26 7.65 -10.41 2.04
C ALA A 26 8.92 -10.30 1.17
N HIS A 27 9.03 -11.14 0.13
CA HIS A 27 10.13 -11.04 -0.84
C HIS A 27 10.08 -9.75 -1.66
N ARG A 28 8.90 -9.29 -2.09
CA ARG A 28 8.76 -8.02 -2.82
C ARG A 28 9.06 -6.82 -1.92
N ALA A 29 8.65 -6.89 -0.66
CA ALA A 29 8.92 -5.87 0.34
C ALA A 29 10.42 -5.75 0.65
N SER A 30 11.17 -6.86 0.71
CA SER A 30 12.61 -6.81 0.97
C SER A 30 13.39 -6.08 -0.13
N VAL A 31 12.94 -6.19 -1.39
CA VAL A 31 13.50 -5.44 -2.54
C VAL A 31 13.36 -3.93 -2.34
N VAL A 32 12.23 -3.48 -1.80
CA VAL A 32 11.97 -2.05 -1.52
C VAL A 32 12.70 -1.58 -0.26
N HIS A 33 12.79 -2.44 0.75
CA HIS A 33 13.39 -2.12 2.05
C HIS A 33 14.92 -1.94 1.96
N ALA A 34 15.59 -2.63 1.04
CA ALA A 34 17.04 -2.55 0.85
C ALA A 34 17.47 -1.11 0.47
N GLY A 35 17.99 -0.37 1.47
CA GLY A 35 18.50 0.99 1.31
C GLY A 35 17.57 2.10 1.79
N MET A 36 16.42 1.78 2.40
CA MET A 36 15.48 2.77 2.91
C MET A 36 15.57 2.93 4.44
N SER A 37 15.26 4.13 4.94
CA SER A 37 15.12 4.34 6.38
C SER A 37 13.89 3.59 6.93
N GLY A 38 13.96 3.06 8.15
CA GLY A 38 12.85 2.34 8.79
C GLY A 38 11.59 3.18 9.09
N ARG A 39 11.48 4.40 8.54
CA ARG A 39 10.33 5.30 8.67
C ARG A 39 9.47 5.37 7.41
N VAL A 40 9.97 4.90 6.27
CA VAL A 40 9.20 4.91 5.01
C VAL A 40 8.12 3.85 5.02
N ILE A 41 7.06 4.11 4.26
CA ILE A 41 5.91 3.24 4.06
C ILE A 41 5.74 3.06 2.55
N ALA A 42 5.75 1.83 2.05
CA ALA A 42 5.43 1.58 0.65
C ALA A 42 3.96 1.85 0.36
N GLU A 43 3.66 2.53 -0.75
CA GLU A 43 2.30 2.95 -1.09
C GLU A 43 2.02 2.83 -2.59
N GLN A 44 0.77 3.11 -2.97
CA GLN A 44 0.30 3.16 -4.37
C GLN A 44 0.76 1.93 -5.17
N LEU A 45 1.42 2.09 -6.32
CA LEU A 45 1.82 0.96 -7.18
C LEU A 45 2.90 0.08 -6.53
N SER A 46 3.70 0.62 -5.62
CA SER A 46 4.66 -0.20 -4.86
C SER A 46 3.96 -1.10 -3.86
N ALA A 47 3.00 -0.56 -3.11
CA ALA A 47 2.15 -1.38 -2.24
C ALA A 47 1.33 -2.38 -3.05
N ALA A 48 0.74 -1.97 -4.17
CA ALA A 48 -0.04 -2.86 -5.03
C ALA A 48 0.80 -4.02 -5.59
N TRP A 49 2.04 -3.74 -6.01
CA TRP A 49 2.98 -4.79 -6.41
C TRP A 49 3.34 -5.70 -5.23
N ILE A 50 3.65 -5.16 -4.04
CA ILE A 50 3.93 -5.97 -2.85
C ILE A 50 2.74 -6.89 -2.53
N TRP A 51 1.51 -6.38 -2.60
CA TRP A 51 0.27 -7.14 -2.36
C TRP A 51 -0.08 -8.15 -3.47
N GLY A 52 0.70 -8.21 -4.55
CA GLY A 52 0.50 -9.18 -5.63
C GLY A 52 -0.44 -8.74 -6.74
N ALA A 53 -0.97 -7.50 -6.70
CA ALA A 53 -1.90 -6.99 -7.71
C ALA A 53 -1.23 -6.56 -9.02
N MET A 54 0.10 -6.61 -9.07
CA MET A 54 0.90 -6.39 -10.27
C MET A 54 1.92 -7.53 -10.43
N PRO A 55 2.18 -8.01 -11.66
CA PRO A 55 3.18 -9.05 -11.90
C PRO A 55 4.62 -8.51 -11.84
N THR A 56 4.82 -7.23 -12.18
CA THR A 56 6.13 -6.58 -12.24
C THR A 56 6.21 -5.38 -11.30
N ALA A 57 7.40 -5.12 -10.79
CA ALA A 57 7.66 -3.93 -9.96
C ALA A 57 7.45 -2.65 -10.78
N PRO A 58 6.98 -1.55 -10.15
CA PRO A 58 6.92 -0.27 -10.83
C PRO A 58 8.34 0.25 -11.15
N ALA A 59 8.47 1.01 -12.24
CA ALA A 59 9.76 1.58 -12.64
C ALA A 59 10.34 2.55 -11.58
N HIS A 60 9.45 3.23 -10.85
CA HIS A 60 9.80 4.05 -9.70
C HIS A 60 9.01 3.57 -8.47
N HIS A 61 9.71 3.27 -7.39
CA HIS A 61 9.03 2.94 -6.14
C HIS A 61 8.37 4.20 -5.55
N GLN A 62 7.17 4.02 -5.01
CA GLN A 62 6.34 5.07 -4.44
C GLN A 62 6.22 4.79 -2.96
N LEU A 63 6.76 5.69 -2.15
CA LEU A 63 6.78 5.61 -0.71
C LEU A 63 6.14 6.85 -0.11
N CYS A 64 5.67 6.74 1.11
CA CYS A 64 5.30 7.88 1.93
C CYS A 64 5.90 7.80 3.33
N VAL A 65 5.83 8.94 4.00
CA VAL A 65 6.21 9.12 5.38
C VAL A 65 5.08 9.85 6.07
N ALA A 66 4.85 9.55 7.35
CA ALA A 66 3.86 10.27 8.13
C ALA A 66 4.29 11.75 8.26
N MET A 67 3.35 12.68 8.13
CA MET A 67 3.62 14.14 8.17
C MET A 67 4.29 14.62 9.47
N ASP A 68 4.21 13.86 10.56
CA ASP A 68 4.87 14.15 11.84
C ASP A 68 6.31 13.62 11.92
N ALA A 69 6.73 12.80 10.95
CA ALA A 69 8.07 12.24 10.88
C ALA A 69 8.99 13.19 10.09
N ARG A 70 9.91 13.87 10.79
CA ARG A 70 11.02 14.59 10.13
C ARG A 70 11.89 13.59 9.38
N VAL A 71 11.91 13.67 8.05
CA VAL A 71 12.79 12.88 7.20
C VAL A 71 13.98 13.73 6.78
N GLY A 72 15.11 13.50 7.43
CA GLY A 72 16.40 13.85 6.84
C GLY A 72 16.95 12.58 6.19
N HIS A 73 16.90 12.46 4.86
CA HIS A 73 17.86 11.69 4.06
C HIS A 73 17.61 11.85 2.56
N GLU A 74 18.70 11.73 1.80
CA GLU A 74 18.69 11.61 0.34
C GLU A 74 18.00 10.30 -0.07
N VAL A 75 16.97 10.42 -0.91
CA VAL A 75 16.24 9.30 -1.46
C VAL A 75 16.83 8.97 -2.84
N PRO A 76 17.03 7.69 -3.22
CA PRO A 76 17.46 7.32 -4.57
C PRO A 76 16.52 7.87 -5.64
N ARG A 77 17.06 8.24 -6.82
CA ARG A 77 16.26 8.78 -7.94
C ARG A 77 15.17 7.84 -8.46
N SER A 78 15.28 6.53 -8.18
CA SER A 78 14.29 5.51 -8.51
C SER A 78 13.11 5.49 -7.53
N VAL A 79 13.05 6.40 -6.56
CA VAL A 79 12.05 6.42 -5.49
C VAL A 79 11.44 7.82 -5.38
N THR A 80 10.12 7.86 -5.28
CA THR A 80 9.36 9.07 -4.97
C THR A 80 8.84 8.96 -3.54
N VAL A 81 9.05 9.99 -2.72
CA VAL A 81 8.53 10.07 -1.35
C VAL A 81 7.61 11.27 -1.22
N ARG A 82 6.43 11.07 -0.63
CA ARG A 82 5.53 12.17 -0.21
C ARG A 82 5.19 12.08 1.27
N GLU A 83 4.86 13.23 1.85
CA GLU A 83 4.30 13.28 3.19
C GLU A 83 2.79 13.05 3.15
N VAL A 84 2.27 12.25 4.08
CA VAL A 84 0.84 11.93 4.16
C VAL A 84 0.32 11.94 5.59
N VAL A 85 -0.97 12.24 5.73
CA VAL A 85 -1.72 11.86 6.93
C VAL A 85 -2.05 10.37 6.82
N ILE A 86 -1.50 9.59 7.74
CA ILE A 86 -1.71 8.15 7.80
C ILE A 86 -1.82 7.69 9.25
N ASP A 87 -2.84 6.91 9.53
CA ASP A 87 -3.10 6.33 10.85
C ASP A 87 -2.52 4.90 10.91
N LEU A 88 -2.26 4.40 12.12
CA LEU A 88 -1.63 3.08 12.30
C LEU A 88 -2.43 1.93 11.67
N HIS A 89 -3.76 2.01 11.67
CA HIS A 89 -4.62 0.99 11.06
C HIS A 89 -4.57 0.99 9.53
N GLU A 90 -4.00 2.03 8.92
CA GLU A 90 -3.81 2.14 7.47
C GLU A 90 -2.45 1.56 7.01
N VAL A 91 -1.67 1.00 7.94
CA VAL A 91 -0.33 0.47 7.71
C VAL A 91 -0.21 -0.98 8.18
N ALA A 92 0.25 -1.85 7.30
CA ALA A 92 0.65 -3.22 7.60
C ALA A 92 2.18 -3.36 7.63
N LEU A 93 2.69 -4.33 8.39
CA LEU A 93 4.09 -4.73 8.35
C LEU A 93 4.25 -5.98 7.48
N VAL A 94 5.01 -5.88 6.39
CA VAL A 94 5.23 -6.95 5.42
C VAL A 94 6.73 -7.16 5.26
N GLY A 95 7.26 -8.31 5.68
CA GLY A 95 8.70 -8.60 5.58
C GLY A 95 9.59 -7.54 6.25
N GLY A 96 9.13 -6.91 7.33
CA GLY A 96 9.84 -5.84 8.03
C GLY A 96 9.65 -4.43 7.44
N LEU A 97 9.02 -4.30 6.27
CA LEU A 97 8.69 -3.02 5.64
C LEU A 97 7.26 -2.60 6.01
N ARG A 98 7.06 -1.31 6.30
CA ARG A 98 5.71 -0.75 6.41
C ARG A 98 5.10 -0.58 5.03
N VAL A 99 3.86 -1.00 4.84
CA VAL A 99 3.13 -0.94 3.57
C VAL A 99 1.71 -0.45 3.85
N THR A 100 1.15 0.42 3.01
CA THR A 100 -0.27 0.78 3.14
C THR A 100 -1.15 -0.47 3.04
N THR A 101 -2.18 -0.59 3.88
CA THR A 101 -3.12 -1.72 3.81
C THR A 101 -3.75 -1.82 2.41
N PRO A 102 -4.29 -2.99 2.02
CA PRO A 102 -4.97 -3.13 0.73
C PRO A 102 -6.06 -2.07 0.49
N LEU A 103 -6.91 -1.83 1.49
CA LEU A 103 -7.96 -0.79 1.44
C LEU A 103 -7.37 0.61 1.25
N ARG A 104 -6.35 0.98 2.03
CA ARG A 104 -5.67 2.27 1.87
C ARG A 104 -5.00 2.39 0.49
N THR A 105 -4.43 1.31 -0.02
CA THR A 105 -3.76 1.26 -1.34
C THR A 105 -4.76 1.49 -2.46
N VAL A 106 -5.92 0.81 -2.43
CA VAL A 106 -7.03 1.01 -3.37
C VAL A 106 -7.49 2.48 -3.38
N ILE A 107 -7.71 3.04 -2.19
CA ILE A 107 -8.14 4.43 -2.03
C ILE A 107 -7.08 5.40 -2.56
N ASP A 108 -5.80 5.19 -2.26
CA ASP A 108 -4.72 6.07 -2.68
C ASP A 108 -4.48 6.02 -4.20
N LEU A 109 -4.60 4.85 -4.84
CA LEU A 109 -4.57 4.74 -6.30
C LEU A 109 -5.74 5.52 -6.93
N ALA A 110 -6.96 5.34 -6.41
CA ALA A 110 -8.12 6.06 -6.92
C ALA A 110 -8.00 7.59 -6.73
N ARG A 111 -7.42 8.04 -5.61
CA ARG A 111 -7.30 9.47 -5.27
C ARG A 111 -6.15 10.16 -5.97
N PHE A 112 -4.97 9.55 -5.99
CA PHE A 112 -3.71 10.23 -6.26
C PHE A 112 -3.03 9.79 -7.55
N SER A 113 -3.42 8.68 -8.19
CA SER A 113 -2.87 8.35 -9.51
C SER A 113 -3.18 9.48 -10.50
N SER A 114 -2.13 9.99 -11.13
CA SER A 114 -2.18 11.08 -12.12
C SER A 114 -3.01 10.65 -13.32
N THR A 115 -2.77 9.43 -13.79
CA THR A 115 -3.58 8.69 -14.77
C THR A 115 -4.48 7.68 -14.06
N PHE A 116 -5.57 7.29 -14.72
CA PHE A 116 -6.42 6.19 -14.25
C PHE A 116 -6.96 5.43 -15.48
N THR A 117 -6.01 4.79 -16.13
CA THR A 117 -6.18 4.01 -17.35
C THR A 117 -6.42 2.54 -17.01
N ASP A 118 -6.29 1.66 -17.99
CA ASP A 118 -6.49 0.23 -17.79
C ASP A 118 -5.53 -0.34 -16.75
N LEU A 119 -4.26 0.08 -16.70
CA LEU A 119 -3.32 -0.41 -15.70
C LEU A 119 -3.84 -0.15 -14.28
N GLU A 120 -4.15 1.11 -13.94
CA GLU A 120 -4.60 1.45 -12.60
C GLU A 120 -5.96 0.81 -12.28
N ARG A 121 -6.87 0.74 -13.25
CA ARG A 121 -8.16 0.07 -13.09
C ARG A 121 -7.98 -1.41 -12.76
N HIS A 122 -7.20 -2.14 -13.54
CA HIS A 122 -6.96 -3.58 -13.33
C HIS A 122 -6.22 -3.83 -12.02
N THR A 123 -5.25 -2.98 -11.66
CA THR A 123 -4.55 -3.09 -10.38
C THR A 123 -5.50 -2.88 -9.20
N VAL A 124 -6.38 -1.87 -9.27
CA VAL A 124 -7.40 -1.63 -8.23
C VAL A 124 -8.39 -2.79 -8.17
N ALA A 125 -8.93 -3.24 -9.30
CA ALA A 125 -9.84 -4.37 -9.37
C ALA A 125 -9.21 -5.66 -8.80
N SER A 126 -7.94 -5.91 -9.12
CA SER A 126 -7.19 -7.05 -8.59
C SER A 126 -6.99 -6.98 -7.08
N LEU A 127 -6.67 -5.81 -6.53
CA LEU A 127 -6.62 -5.61 -5.07
C LEU A 127 -7.98 -5.84 -4.42
N MET A 128 -9.04 -5.26 -4.99
CA MET A 128 -10.40 -5.41 -4.48
C MET A 128 -10.83 -6.87 -4.46
N GLN A 129 -10.60 -7.61 -5.55
CA GLN A 129 -10.91 -9.02 -5.63
C GLN A 129 -10.11 -9.86 -4.64
N ARG A 130 -8.79 -9.62 -4.54
CA ARG A 130 -7.86 -10.43 -3.74
C ARG A 130 -8.07 -10.29 -2.24
N PHE A 131 -8.50 -9.12 -1.80
CA PHE A 131 -8.73 -8.80 -0.38
C PHE A 131 -10.21 -8.63 -0.05
N GLU A 132 -11.10 -9.09 -0.93
CA GLU A 132 -12.56 -9.08 -0.76
C GLU A 132 -13.11 -7.68 -0.39
N LEU A 133 -12.55 -6.63 -0.96
CA LEU A 133 -12.93 -5.24 -0.69
C LEU A 133 -14.05 -4.80 -1.63
N GLY A 134 -15.16 -4.35 -1.06
CA GLY A 134 -16.27 -3.75 -1.79
C GLY A 134 -16.08 -2.25 -2.04
N LEU A 135 -16.88 -1.72 -2.97
CA LEU A 135 -17.01 -0.27 -3.16
C LEU A 135 -17.49 0.41 -1.87
N ASP A 136 -18.38 -0.23 -1.12
CA ASP A 136 -18.94 0.31 0.12
C ASP A 136 -17.88 0.47 1.21
N ASP A 137 -16.96 -0.50 1.37
CA ASP A 137 -15.83 -0.39 2.31
C ASP A 137 -14.97 0.84 1.98
N CYS A 138 -14.68 1.03 0.69
CA CYS A 138 -13.92 2.17 0.22
C CYS A 138 -14.66 3.50 0.45
N VAL A 139 -15.98 3.53 0.24
CA VAL A 139 -16.80 4.71 0.44
C VAL A 139 -16.92 5.06 1.93
N VAL A 140 -17.10 4.07 2.80
CA VAL A 140 -17.10 4.23 4.26
C VAL A 140 -15.79 4.85 4.71
N GLU A 141 -14.66 4.29 4.30
CA GLU A 141 -13.33 4.79 4.66
C GLU A 141 -13.10 6.23 4.15
N LEU A 142 -13.45 6.50 2.89
CA LEU A 142 -13.42 7.86 2.31
C LEU A 142 -14.36 8.86 3.03
N ASN A 143 -15.37 8.38 3.76
CA ASN A 143 -16.30 9.18 4.54
C ASN A 143 -15.82 9.48 5.96
N ILE A 144 -14.91 8.68 6.53
CA ILE A 144 -14.33 8.93 7.86
C ILE A 144 -13.69 10.33 7.92
N ARG A 145 -12.96 10.71 6.86
CA ARG A 145 -12.35 12.05 6.75
C ARG A 145 -13.31 13.05 6.09
N ARG A 146 -13.84 13.98 6.89
CA ARG A 146 -14.87 14.97 6.49
C ARG A 146 -14.51 15.76 5.23
N ASN A 147 -13.27 16.26 5.13
CA ASN A 147 -12.81 17.10 4.03
C ASN A 147 -11.62 16.45 3.31
N LEU A 148 -11.89 15.40 2.55
CA LEU A 148 -10.85 14.65 1.84
C LEU A 148 -10.72 15.11 0.37
N PRO A 149 -9.60 15.75 -0.03
CA PRO A 149 -9.39 16.14 -1.42
C PRO A 149 -9.43 14.93 -2.35
N GLY A 150 -10.06 15.11 -3.51
CA GLY A 150 -10.19 14.09 -4.54
C GLY A 150 -11.24 13.01 -4.27
N LYS A 151 -12.01 13.09 -3.18
CA LYS A 151 -13.01 12.07 -2.79
C LYS A 151 -14.01 11.73 -3.90
N ARG A 152 -14.70 12.72 -4.48
CA ARG A 152 -15.67 12.48 -5.57
C ARG A 152 -15.03 11.78 -6.77
N ARG A 153 -13.81 12.18 -7.12
CA ARG A 153 -13.03 11.57 -8.21
C ARG A 153 -12.66 10.13 -7.88
N ALA A 154 -12.26 9.85 -6.64
CA ALA A 154 -11.93 8.50 -6.20
C ALA A 154 -13.15 7.58 -6.26
N ILE A 155 -14.30 8.00 -5.72
CA ILE A 155 -15.55 7.20 -5.79
C ILE A 155 -15.92 6.90 -7.24
N ALA A 156 -15.86 7.90 -8.12
CA ALA A 156 -16.18 7.72 -9.55
C ALA A 156 -15.18 6.80 -10.30
N ARG A 157 -13.94 6.67 -9.81
CA ARG A 157 -12.93 5.75 -10.34
C ARG A 157 -13.17 4.33 -9.81
N LEU A 158 -13.40 4.19 -8.51
CA LEU A 158 -13.68 2.93 -7.82
C LEU A 158 -14.95 2.25 -8.33
N SER A 159 -16.00 3.01 -8.65
CA SER A 159 -17.26 2.47 -9.19
C SER A 159 -17.15 1.84 -10.59
N ARG A 160 -15.94 1.81 -11.16
CA ARG A 160 -15.63 1.27 -12.48
C ARG A 160 -14.51 0.21 -12.41
N CYS A 161 -14.11 -0.19 -11.21
CA CYS A 161 -13.09 -1.21 -10.96
C CYS A 161 -13.78 -2.50 -10.54
#